data_AF-A0A8J8CB42-F1
#
_entry.id   AF-A0A8J8CB42-F1
#
_cell.length_a   1.000
_cell.length_b   1.000
_cell.length_c   1.000
_cell.angle_alpha   90.00
_cell.angle_beta   90.00
_cell.angle_gamma   90.00
#
_symmetry.space_group_name_H-M   'P 1'
#
loop_
_entity.id
_entity.type
_entity.pdbx_description
1 polymer ?
#
loop_
_entity_poly.entity_id
_entity_poly.type
_entity_poly.pdbx_seq_one_letter_code
_entity_poly.pdbx_strand_id
1 'polypeptide(L)' 'MASDSCDGCGDSVSIGGGIANIWTQESRPTEGIILELGDDTEHLLCYDCIDRLPDDREVTEADVAALDD' A
#
# COMPACT_ATOMS: atom_id res chain seq x y z
N MET A 1 -12.16 0.47 11.54
CA MET A 1 -10.90 0.76 10.83
C MET A 1 -10.66 -0.42 9.92
N ALA A 2 -10.51 -0.21 8.61
CA ALA A 2 -10.06 -1.27 7.72
C ALA A 2 -8.53 -1.25 7.76
N SER A 3 -7.94 -2.30 8.28
CA SER A 3 -6.52 -2.59 8.14
C SER A 3 -6.41 -3.79 7.22
N ASP A 4 -5.48 -3.74 6.30
CA ASP A 4 -5.17 -4.86 5.42
C ASP A 4 -3.66 -5.04 5.35
N SER A 5 -3.19 -6.17 4.85
CA SER A 5 -1.76 -6.46 4.77
C SER A 5 -1.12 -5.76 3.57
N CYS A 6 0.06 -5.18 3.78
CA CYS A 6 0.92 -4.68 2.72
C CYS A 6 1.34 -5.87 1.83
N ASP A 7 1.12 -5.76 0.52
CA ASP A 7 1.49 -6.84 -0.42
C ASP A 7 3.01 -7.00 -0.59
N GLY A 8 3.80 -6.00 -0.18
CA GLY A 8 5.26 -6.03 -0.31
C GLY A 8 6.01 -6.54 0.92
N CYS A 9 5.47 -6.36 2.13
CA CYS A 9 6.15 -6.80 3.38
C CYS A 9 5.26 -7.59 4.35
N GLY A 10 3.99 -7.82 3.99
CA GLY A 10 3.01 -8.53 4.82
C GLY A 10 2.48 -7.77 6.04
N ASP A 11 3.09 -6.66 6.44
CA ASP A 11 2.70 -5.90 7.63
C ASP A 11 1.29 -5.34 7.53
N SER A 12 0.56 -5.36 8.65
CA SER A 12 -0.78 -4.79 8.72
C SER A 12 -0.72 -3.26 8.67
N VAL A 13 -1.31 -2.66 7.63
CA VAL A 13 -1.35 -1.21 7.43
C VAL A 13 -2.76 -0.65 7.59
N SER A 14 -2.86 0.52 8.23
CA SER A 14 -4.12 1.25 8.33
C SER A 14 -4.46 1.92 7.00
N ILE A 15 -5.55 1.49 6.34
CA ILE A 15 -6.03 2.10 5.10
C ILE A 15 -6.97 3.27 5.42
N GLY A 16 -6.64 4.47 4.95
CA GLY A 16 -7.57 5.60 4.97
C GLY A 16 -8.47 5.56 3.76
N GLY A 17 -9.54 4.80 3.85
CA GLY A 17 -10.47 4.66 2.73
C GLY A 17 -11.79 4.04 3.17
N GLY A 18 -12.67 4.84 3.75
CA GLY A 18 -14.03 4.40 4.02
C GLY A 18 -14.93 5.50 4.58
N ILE A 19 -16.19 5.52 4.16
CA ILE A 19 -17.27 6.39 4.67
C ILE A 19 -17.45 6.35 6.21
N ALA A 20 -16.86 5.36 6.89
CA ALA A 20 -16.78 5.31 8.35
C ALA A 20 -15.86 6.40 8.95
N ASN A 21 -14.92 6.94 8.17
CA ASN A 21 -13.96 7.97 8.60
C ASN A 21 -14.55 9.39 8.64
N ILE A 22 -15.81 9.58 8.22
CA ILE A 22 -16.48 10.89 8.28
C ILE A 22 -16.87 11.27 9.72
N TRP A 23 -17.08 10.29 10.61
CA TRP A 23 -17.65 10.52 11.94
C TRP A 23 -16.66 10.36 13.09
N THR A 24 -15.54 9.68 12.88
CA THR A 24 -14.44 9.55 13.83
C THR A 24 -13.21 10.25 13.26
N GLN A 25 -12.93 11.47 13.75
CA GLN A 25 -11.66 12.18 13.55
C GLN A 25 -10.49 11.43 14.23
N GLU A 26 -10.28 10.16 13.88
CA GLU A 26 -9.02 9.50 14.21
C GLU A 26 -7.97 10.01 13.24
N SER A 27 -7.22 11.02 13.71
CA SER A 27 -6.05 11.60 13.03
C SER A 27 -4.87 10.63 12.91
N ARG A 28 -5.11 9.32 12.76
CA ARG A 28 -4.03 8.40 12.45
C ARG A 28 -3.67 8.60 10.99
N PRO A 29 -2.40 8.93 10.68
CA PRO A 29 -1.95 9.01 9.31
C PRO A 29 -2.24 7.67 8.64
N THR A 30 -2.66 7.71 7.38
CA THR A 30 -2.70 6.50 6.56
C THR A 30 -1.30 5.91 6.49
N GLU A 31 -1.21 4.59 6.58
CA GLU A 31 0.09 3.89 6.60
C GLU A 31 0.39 3.22 5.25
N GLY A 32 -0.59 3.21 4.33
CA GLY A 32 -0.45 2.73 2.97
C GLY A 32 -1.55 3.22 2.04
N ILE A 33 -1.38 2.95 0.74
CA ILE A 33 -2.32 3.29 -0.33
C ILE A 33 -2.41 2.15 -1.35
N ILE A 34 -3.55 2.04 -2.04
CA ILE A 34 -3.71 1.12 -3.17
C ILE A 34 -3.14 1.80 -4.41
N LEU A 35 -2.24 1.11 -5.10
CA LEU A 35 -1.57 1.54 -6.32
C LEU A 35 -1.91 0.59 -7.46
N GLU A 36 -2.24 1.14 -8.62
CA GLU A 36 -2.29 0.41 -9.89
C GLU A 36 -0.88 0.42 -10.51
N LEU A 37 -0.36 -0.75 -10.88
CA LEU A 37 0.98 -0.95 -11.42
C LEU A 37 0.98 -1.04 -12.95
N GLY A 38 2.17 -1.10 -13.56
CA GLY A 38 2.34 -1.11 -15.02
C GLY A 38 1.86 -2.38 -15.73
N ASP A 39 1.52 -3.43 -14.98
CA ASP A 39 0.92 -4.67 -15.45
C ASP A 39 -0.59 -4.78 -15.16
N ASP A 40 -1.26 -3.64 -14.94
CA ASP A 40 -2.69 -3.52 -14.62
C ASP A 40 -3.08 -4.22 -13.30
N THR A 41 -2.12 -4.51 -12.42
CA THR A 41 -2.36 -5.09 -11.09
C THR A 41 -2.56 -4.01 -10.04
N GLU A 42 -3.44 -4.26 -9.07
CA GLU A 42 -3.69 -3.36 -7.95
C GLU A 42 -3.11 -3.94 -6.65
N HIS A 43 -2.27 -3.17 -5.97
CA HIS A 43 -1.58 -3.60 -4.75
C HIS A 43 -1.70 -2.59 -3.63
N LEU A 44 -1.89 -3.06 -2.40
CA LEU A 44 -1.82 -2.21 -1.21
C LEU A 44 -0.38 -2.18 -0.69
N LEU A 45 0.25 -1.01 -0.73
CA LEU A 45 1.63 -0.86 -0.27
C LEU A 45 1.75 0.20 0.83
N CYS A 46 2.58 -0.11 1.83
CA CYS A 46 3.02 0.87 2.82
C CYS A 46 3.99 1.87 2.19
N TYR A 47 4.13 3.07 2.76
CA TYR A 47 5.05 4.08 2.22
C TYR A 47 6.50 3.60 2.18
N ASP A 48 6.94 2.78 3.15
CA ASP A 48 8.29 2.21 3.15
C ASP A 48 8.54 1.25 1.98
N CYS A 49 7.52 0.48 1.57
CA CYS A 49 7.60 -0.40 0.41
C CYS A 49 7.59 0.41 -0.90
N ILE A 50 6.77 1.46 -0.97
CA ILE A 50 6.71 2.35 -2.13
C ILE A 50 8.08 3.00 -2.37
N ASP A 51 8.76 3.47 -1.32
CA ASP A 51 10.09 4.07 -1.42
C ASP A 51 11.19 3.08 -1.87
N ARG A 52 10.94 1.77 -1.85
CA ARG A 52 11.88 0.73 -2.30
C ARG A 52 11.64 0.28 -3.74
N LEU A 53 10.51 0.63 -4.33
CA LEU A 53 10.20 0.26 -5.71
C LEU A 53 11.18 0.93 -6.70
N PRO A 54 11.45 0.29 -7.85
CA PRO A 54 12.30 0.91 -8.87
C PRO A 54 11.65 2.17 -9.43
N ASP A 55 12.41 3.27 -9.50
CA ASP A 55 11.98 4.54 -10.09
C ASP A 55 12.43 4.71 -11.55
N ASP A 56 13.31 3.83 -12.05
CA ASP A 56 13.88 3.89 -13.40
C ASP A 56 13.08 3.13 -14.48
N ARG A 57 12.04 2.39 -14.08
CA ARG A 57 11.17 1.62 -14.97
C ARG A 57 9.75 1.50 -14.41
N GLU A 58 8.84 0.98 -15.23
CA GLU A 58 7.50 0.61 -14.77
C GLU A 58 7.60 -0.53 -13.75
N VAL A 59 6.93 -0.32 -12.62
CA VAL A 59 6.79 -1.28 -11.52
C VAL A 59 5.71 -2.29 -11.89
N THR A 60 5.93 -3.56 -11.56
CA THR A 60 4.94 -4.64 -11.74
C THR A 60 4.78 -5.48 -10.47
N GLU A 61 3.85 -6.44 -10.47
CA GLU A 61 3.66 -7.41 -9.37
C GLU A 61 4.99 -8.09 -8.97
N ALA A 62 5.86 -8.38 -9.94
CA ALA A 62 7.14 -9.03 -9.68
C ALA A 62 8.09 -8.18 -8.82
N ASP A 63 7.98 -6.85 -8.91
CA ASP A 63 8.77 -5.93 -8.09
C ASP A 63 8.26 -5.87 -6.66
N VAL A 64 6.93 -5.93 -6.49
CA VAL A 64 6.29 -6.02 -5.17
C VAL A 64 6.67 -7.32 -4.49
N ALA A 65 6.58 -8.45 -5.20
CA ALA A 65 6.94 -9.77 -4.66
C ALA A 65 8.43 -9.88 -4.27
N ALA A 66 9.29 -9.02 -4.80
CA ALA A 66 10.71 -8.95 -4.46
C ALA A 66 11.01 -8.14 -3.17
N LEU A 67 10.01 -7.48 -2.58
CA LEU A 67 10.16 -6.67 -1.35
C LEU A 67 10.12 -7.51 -0.05
N ASP A 68 9.64 -8.75 -0.10
CA ASP A 68 9.44 -9.64 1.05
C ASP A 68 10.72 -10.40 1.48
N ASP A 69 11.90 -10.01 0.97
CA ASP A 69 13.23 -10.64 1.23
C ASP A 69 14.07 -9.90 2.29
#